data_AF-A0A1G9ZFB0-F1
#
_entry.id   AF-A0A1G9ZFB0-F1
#
_cell.length_a   1.000
_cell.length_b   1.000
_cell.length_c   1.000
_cell.angle_alpha   90.00
_cell.angle_beta   90.00
_cell.angle_gamma   90.00
#
_symmetry.space_group_name_H-M   'P 1'
#
loop_
_entity.id
_entity.type
_entity.pdbx_description
1 polymer ?
#
loop_
_entity_poly.entity_id
_entity_poly.type
_entity_poly.pdbx_seq_one_letter_code
_entity_poly.pdbx_strand_id
1 'polypeptide(L)'
;MIFCITAPVLRWAKTPAFEALRFSNFVSGLLAGNTPETLERIATGAWWLHFLPMGTMSVLIPSSKHLHLAFAPANAIWHTLRPKGSLTKVDFEFEDETIKIIGANKIEEFTWKQLFDTYTCVQCGRCSERCPALQTGKPLDPRALHVELRAHIEEKAPLLDKIKAAGDKKPEFTEAEQAILDDVFSEQFIWSCTPVAPVRGLPCIQ
;
A
#
# COMPACT_ATOMS: atom_id res chain seq x y z
N MET A 1 -43.78 24.74 18.39
CA MET A 1 -43.19 24.37 17.09
C MET A 1 -42.43 23.05 17.27
N ILE A 2 -43.14 21.93 17.14
CA ILE A 2 -42.58 20.58 17.24
C ILE A 2 -42.73 20.00 15.84
N PHE A 3 -41.62 19.89 15.11
CA PHE A 3 -41.60 19.40 13.73
C PHE A 3 -41.67 17.87 13.71
N CYS A 4 -42.60 17.37 12.89
CA CYS A 4 -42.82 15.98 12.54
C CYS A 4 -41.55 15.28 12.01
N ILE A 5 -41.08 14.24 12.71
CA ILE A 5 -40.09 13.26 12.23
C ILE A 5 -40.76 11.88 12.12
N THR A 6 -41.81 11.77 11.32
CA THR A 6 -42.47 10.48 11.03
C THR A 6 -42.91 10.44 9.57
N ALA A 7 -41.98 10.34 8.61
CA ALA A 7 -42.22 9.80 7.26
C ALA A 7 -41.01 9.96 6.29
N PRO A 8 -39.92 9.20 6.46
CA PRO A 8 -39.24 8.74 5.23
C PRO A 8 -39.01 7.22 5.14
N VAL A 9 -39.16 6.47 6.23
CA VAL A 9 -38.79 5.03 6.24
C VAL A 9 -39.82 4.16 5.49
N LEU A 10 -41.09 4.55 5.46
CA LEU A 10 -42.17 3.74 4.87
C LEU A 10 -42.29 3.81 3.33
N ARG A 11 -41.56 4.70 2.65
CA ARG A 11 -41.65 4.83 1.19
C ARG A 11 -40.80 3.81 0.42
N TRP A 12 -39.86 3.14 1.10
CA TRP A 12 -38.99 2.11 0.52
C TRP A 12 -39.64 0.72 0.40
N ALA A 13 -40.80 0.50 1.05
CA ALA A 13 -41.48 -0.80 1.03
C ALA A 13 -42.28 -1.08 -0.26
N LYS A 14 -42.43 -0.08 -1.16
CA LYS A 14 -43.28 -0.17 -2.36
C LYS A 14 -42.52 -0.04 -3.70
N THR A 15 -41.20 -0.20 -3.72
CA THR A 15 -40.45 -0.29 -4.98
C THR A 15 -40.31 -1.78 -5.37
N PRO A 16 -40.39 -2.11 -6.67
CA PRO A 16 -40.15 -3.48 -7.18
C PRO A 16 -38.72 -4.00 -6.90
N ALA A 17 -37.85 -3.16 -6.32
CA ALA A 17 -36.54 -3.56 -5.81
C ALA A 17 -36.63 -4.59 -4.66
N PHE A 18 -37.74 -4.65 -3.91
CA PHE A 18 -37.94 -5.67 -2.88
C PHE A 18 -38.10 -7.09 -3.47
N GLU A 19 -38.68 -7.21 -4.68
CA GLU A 19 -38.77 -8.47 -5.42
C GLU A 19 -37.40 -8.91 -6.00
N ALA A 20 -36.47 -7.97 -6.17
CA ALA A 20 -35.12 -8.22 -6.70
C ALA A 20 -34.13 -8.73 -5.62
N LEU A 21 -34.48 -8.68 -4.34
CA LEU A 21 -33.67 -9.20 -3.24
C LEU A 21 -33.83 -10.71 -3.07
N ARG A 22 -33.52 -11.47 -4.13
CA ARG A 22 -33.62 -12.94 -4.15
C ARG A 22 -32.86 -13.60 -3.00
N PHE A 23 -31.68 -13.07 -2.67
CA PHE A 23 -30.86 -13.59 -1.58
C PHE A 23 -31.47 -13.32 -0.20
N SER A 24 -31.92 -12.10 0.08
CA SER A 24 -32.54 -11.76 1.37
C SER A 24 -33.85 -12.52 1.59
N ASN A 25 -34.69 -12.61 0.55
CA ASN A 25 -35.94 -13.37 0.60
C ASN A 25 -35.68 -14.87 0.77
N PHE A 26 -34.64 -15.42 0.14
CA PHE A 26 -34.22 -16.81 0.34
C PHE A 26 -33.78 -17.07 1.79
N VAL A 27 -32.89 -16.24 2.34
CA VAL A 27 -32.42 -16.37 3.74
C VAL A 27 -33.55 -16.15 4.74
N SER A 28 -34.43 -15.18 4.50
CA SER A 28 -35.62 -14.93 5.32
C SER A 28 -36.57 -16.14 5.29
N GLY A 29 -36.76 -16.77 4.13
CA GLY A 29 -37.53 -18.00 3.97
C GLY A 29 -36.95 -19.18 4.78
N LEU A 30 -35.62 -19.30 4.85
CA LEU A 30 -34.96 -20.34 5.68
C LEU A 30 -35.12 -20.10 7.18
N LEU A 31 -35.31 -18.85 7.60
CA LEU A 31 -35.50 -18.45 8.99
C LEU A 31 -36.98 -18.36 9.39
N ALA A 32 -37.90 -18.54 8.44
CA ALA A 32 -39.34 -18.50 8.68
C ALA A 32 -39.78 -19.63 9.62
N GLY A 33 -40.69 -19.33 10.55
CA GLY A 33 -41.23 -20.30 11.51
C GLY A 33 -40.42 -20.46 12.80
N ASN A 34 -39.30 -19.74 12.97
CA ASN A 34 -38.54 -19.72 14.23
C ASN A 34 -39.19 -18.82 15.29
N THR A 35 -38.91 -19.11 16.56
CA THR A 35 -39.36 -18.26 17.68
C THR A 35 -38.59 -16.92 17.70
N PRO A 36 -39.19 -15.84 18.23
CA PRO A 36 -38.51 -14.54 18.34
C PRO A 36 -37.15 -14.63 19.05
N GLU A 37 -37.07 -15.42 20.14
CA GLU A 37 -35.83 -15.62 20.90
C GLU A 37 -34.72 -16.28 20.05
N THR A 38 -35.08 -17.24 19.20
CA THR A 38 -34.10 -17.90 18.31
C THR A 38 -33.58 -16.92 17.27
N LEU A 39 -34.46 -16.07 16.70
CA LEU A 39 -34.08 -15.06 15.73
C LEU A 39 -33.15 -14.00 16.34
N GLU A 40 -33.41 -13.58 17.57
CA GLU A 40 -32.53 -12.65 18.30
C GLU A 40 -31.13 -13.24 18.51
N ARG A 41 -31.03 -14.51 18.94
CA ARG A 41 -29.73 -15.19 19.11
C ARG A 41 -28.97 -15.29 17.78
N ILE A 42 -29.66 -15.61 16.68
CA ILE A 42 -29.08 -15.64 15.34
C ILE A 42 -28.60 -14.25 14.92
N ALA A 43 -29.40 -13.22 15.14
CA ALA A 43 -29.05 -11.84 14.82
C ALA A 43 -27.83 -11.36 15.62
N THR A 44 -27.77 -11.64 16.93
CA THR A 44 -26.60 -11.33 17.76
C THR A 44 -25.36 -12.10 17.30
N GLY A 45 -25.50 -13.37 16.95
CA GLY A 45 -24.40 -14.17 16.40
C GLY A 45 -23.89 -13.62 15.06
N ALA A 46 -24.79 -13.28 14.15
CA ALA A 46 -24.46 -12.68 12.85
C ALA A 46 -23.78 -11.31 13.01
N TRP A 47 -24.21 -10.52 14.00
CA TRP A 47 -23.59 -9.24 14.33
C TRP A 47 -22.11 -9.45 14.71
N TRP A 48 -21.83 -10.30 15.70
CA TRP A 48 -20.44 -10.58 16.09
C TRP A 48 -19.63 -11.22 14.97
N LEU A 49 -20.23 -12.14 14.18
CA LEU A 49 -19.58 -12.77 13.03
C LEU A 49 -19.18 -11.76 11.94
N HIS A 50 -19.89 -10.65 11.81
CA HIS A 50 -19.53 -9.58 10.88
C HIS A 50 -18.45 -8.65 11.47
N PHE A 51 -18.67 -8.19 12.71
CA PHE A 51 -17.82 -7.17 13.32
C PHE A 51 -16.46 -7.71 13.81
N LEU A 52 -16.38 -8.95 14.30
CA LEU A 52 -15.11 -9.51 14.78
C LEU A 52 -14.07 -9.67 13.66
N PRO A 53 -14.39 -10.27 12.49
CA PRO A 53 -13.45 -10.32 11.39
C PRO A 53 -13.11 -8.95 10.83
N MET A 54 -14.06 -8.01 10.76
CA MET A 54 -13.78 -6.63 10.34
C MET A 54 -12.83 -5.92 11.30
N GLY A 55 -13.06 -6.02 12.61
CA GLY A 55 -12.16 -5.48 13.62
C GLY A 55 -10.77 -6.11 13.57
N THR A 56 -10.72 -7.43 13.43
CA THR A 56 -9.45 -8.17 13.29
C THR A 56 -8.69 -7.76 12.04
N MET A 57 -9.36 -7.69 10.88
CA MET A 57 -8.77 -7.25 9.62
C MET A 57 -8.23 -5.81 9.75
N SER A 58 -8.94 -4.93 10.45
CA SER A 58 -8.51 -3.54 10.66
C SER A 58 -7.17 -3.44 11.41
N VAL A 59 -6.93 -4.34 12.36
CA VAL A 59 -5.65 -4.44 13.08
C VAL A 59 -4.57 -5.12 12.23
N LEU A 60 -4.93 -6.07 11.38
CA LEU A 60 -4.00 -6.79 10.49
C LEU A 60 -3.65 -6.04 9.19
N ILE A 61 -4.43 -5.03 8.79
CA ILE A 61 -4.20 -4.28 7.55
C ILE A 61 -2.81 -3.63 7.50
N PRO A 62 -2.32 -2.91 8.54
CA PRO A 62 -1.02 -2.24 8.50
C PRO A 62 0.16 -3.20 8.30
N SER A 63 0.10 -4.37 8.93
CA SER A 63 1.19 -5.37 8.91
C SER A 63 1.05 -6.42 7.80
N SER A 64 0.02 -6.34 6.95
CA SER A 64 -0.22 -7.34 5.91
C SER A 64 -0.10 -6.76 4.50
N LYS A 65 -0.16 -7.68 3.52
CA LYS A 65 -0.23 -7.35 2.10
C LYS A 65 -1.46 -6.50 1.72
N HIS A 66 -2.46 -6.38 2.59
CA HIS A 66 -3.68 -5.62 2.33
C HIS A 66 -3.49 -4.10 2.44
N LEU A 67 -2.38 -3.63 3.00
CA LEU A 67 -2.08 -2.20 3.08
C LEU A 67 -2.10 -1.52 1.71
N HIS A 68 -1.79 -2.24 0.64
CA HIS A 68 -1.94 -1.76 -0.74
C HIS A 68 -3.34 -1.17 -1.01
N LEU A 69 -4.41 -1.75 -0.47
CA LEU A 69 -5.78 -1.29 -0.73
C LEU A 69 -6.01 0.14 -0.22
N ALA A 70 -5.30 0.55 0.82
CA ALA A 70 -5.37 1.92 1.34
C ALA A 70 -4.49 2.89 0.53
N PHE A 71 -3.28 2.47 0.15
CA PHE A 71 -2.30 3.35 -0.48
C PHE A 71 -2.46 3.47 -2.00
N ALA A 72 -3.00 2.46 -2.68
CA ALA A 72 -3.13 2.46 -4.14
C ALA A 72 -4.07 3.53 -4.71
N PRO A 73 -5.26 3.79 -4.13
CA PRO A 73 -6.12 4.87 -4.61
C PRO A 73 -5.45 6.24 -4.46
N ALA A 74 -4.76 6.45 -3.34
CA ALA A 74 -3.95 7.64 -3.13
C ALA A 74 -2.83 7.76 -4.17
N ASN A 75 -2.12 6.67 -4.47
CA ASN A 75 -1.08 6.68 -5.50
C ASN A 75 -1.63 7.07 -6.88
N ALA A 76 -2.82 6.55 -7.23
CA ALA A 76 -3.46 6.87 -8.50
C ALA A 76 -3.77 8.38 -8.63
N ILE A 77 -4.11 9.05 -7.52
CA ILE A 77 -4.34 10.51 -7.50
C ILE A 77 -3.02 11.28 -7.69
N TRP A 78 -1.92 10.81 -7.09
CA TRP A 78 -0.60 11.47 -7.14
C TRP A 78 0.34 10.90 -8.22
N HIS A 79 -0.18 10.22 -9.24
CA HIS A 79 0.66 9.69 -10.32
C HIS A 79 1.21 10.81 -11.21
N THR A 80 2.41 10.60 -11.75
CA THR A 80 3.03 11.53 -12.71
C THR A 80 2.48 11.31 -14.12
N LEU A 81 2.22 12.41 -14.83
CA LEU A 81 1.84 12.39 -16.26
C LEU A 81 3.04 12.36 -17.21
N ARG A 82 4.27 12.31 -16.67
CA ARG A 82 5.48 12.22 -17.49
C ARG A 82 5.47 10.92 -18.32
N PRO A 83 6.05 10.94 -19.53
CA PRO A 83 6.22 9.72 -20.32
C PRO A 83 6.99 8.67 -19.50
N LYS A 84 6.47 7.44 -19.48
CA LYS A 84 7.10 6.32 -18.74
C LYS A 84 8.50 6.07 -19.29
N GLY A 85 9.48 5.90 -18.39
CA GLY A 85 10.89 5.76 -18.75
C GLY A 85 11.64 7.08 -18.95
N SER A 86 11.00 8.23 -18.69
CA SER A 86 11.68 9.52 -18.63
C SER A 86 12.43 9.67 -17.30
N LEU A 87 13.75 9.53 -17.34
CA LEU A 87 14.63 9.87 -16.23
C LEU A 87 14.81 11.38 -16.17
N THR A 88 14.78 11.93 -14.95
CA THR A 88 15.18 13.33 -14.74
C THR A 88 16.65 13.48 -15.11
N LYS A 89 17.00 14.54 -15.83
CA LYS A 89 18.40 14.82 -16.17
C LYS A 89 19.18 15.06 -14.88
N VAL A 90 20.27 14.32 -14.72
CA VAL A 90 21.27 14.58 -13.67
C VAL A 90 22.14 15.71 -14.19
N ASP A 91 22.22 16.78 -13.41
CA ASP A 91 23.17 17.85 -13.67
C ASP A 91 24.53 17.44 -13.09
N PHE A 92 25.54 17.38 -13.95
CA PHE A 92 26.91 17.06 -13.54
C PHE A 92 27.73 18.33 -13.31
N GLU A 93 27.20 19.49 -13.70
CA GLU A 93 27.76 20.79 -13.39
C GLU A 93 27.22 21.17 -12.02
N PHE A 94 28.03 20.96 -10.98
CA PHE A 94 27.70 21.29 -9.58
C PHE A 94 27.67 22.82 -9.35
N GLU A 95 26.98 23.58 -10.20
CA GLU A 95 26.81 25.03 -10.08
C GLU A 95 26.03 25.39 -8.81
N ASP A 96 25.20 24.47 -8.32
CA ASP A 96 24.44 24.60 -7.10
C ASP A 96 25.03 23.67 -6.02
N GLU A 97 25.62 24.22 -4.95
CA GLU A 97 26.27 23.44 -3.88
C GLU A 97 25.30 22.51 -3.11
N THR A 98 24.00 22.64 -3.37
CA THR A 98 22.91 21.92 -2.71
C THR A 98 22.68 20.51 -3.27
N ILE A 99 23.09 20.21 -4.51
CA ILE A 99 22.93 18.90 -5.14
C ILE A 99 24.30 18.22 -5.27
N LYS A 100 24.87 17.78 -4.15
CA LYS A 100 26.16 17.05 -4.13
C LYS A 100 26.01 15.52 -4.14
N ILE A 101 24.78 14.99 -4.09
CA ILE A 101 24.51 13.56 -3.96
C ILE A 101 23.83 13.05 -5.23
N ILE A 102 24.50 12.14 -5.94
CA ILE A 102 23.95 11.43 -7.10
C ILE A 102 23.54 10.04 -6.65
N GLY A 103 22.25 9.74 -6.74
CA GLY A 103 21.67 8.48 -6.27
C GLY A 103 21.08 8.60 -4.86
N ALA A 104 20.70 7.47 -4.28
CA ALA A 104 20.19 7.37 -2.93
C ALA A 104 20.82 6.16 -2.24
N ASN A 105 21.50 6.40 -1.12
CA ASN A 105 22.04 5.39 -0.22
C ASN A 105 21.28 5.40 1.13
N LYS A 106 20.75 6.55 1.56
CA LYS A 106 19.99 6.67 2.81
C LYS A 106 18.50 6.83 2.54
N ILE A 107 17.65 6.45 3.49
CA ILE A 107 16.18 6.57 3.36
C ILE A 107 15.76 8.03 3.13
N GLU A 108 16.46 8.98 3.76
CA GLU A 108 16.20 10.41 3.69
C GLU A 108 16.51 11.03 2.32
N GLU A 109 17.29 10.34 1.49
CA GLU A 109 17.64 10.79 0.14
C GLU A 109 16.54 10.39 -0.89
N PHE A 110 15.61 9.51 -0.50
CA PHE A 110 14.45 9.21 -1.32
C PHE A 110 13.41 10.31 -1.23
N THR A 111 12.76 10.58 -2.37
CA THR A 111 11.57 11.43 -2.39
C THR A 111 10.43 10.75 -1.62
N TRP A 112 9.57 11.55 -0.99
CA TRP A 112 8.37 11.04 -0.33
C TRP A 112 7.54 10.12 -1.22
N LYS A 113 7.45 10.44 -2.53
CA LYS A 113 6.72 9.63 -3.52
C LYS A 113 7.37 8.25 -3.73
N GLN A 114 8.69 8.17 -3.83
CA GLN A 114 9.40 6.89 -3.97
C GLN A 114 9.19 5.98 -2.75
N LEU A 115 9.23 6.55 -1.54
CA LEU A 115 8.93 5.79 -0.32
C LEU A 115 7.45 5.35 -0.30
N PHE A 116 6.53 6.24 -0.69
CA PHE A 116 5.10 5.95 -0.78
C PHE A 116 4.80 4.80 -1.75
N ASP A 117 5.50 4.73 -2.89
CA ASP A 117 5.30 3.68 -3.89
C ASP A 117 5.60 2.28 -3.37
N THR A 118 6.53 2.13 -2.41
CA THR A 118 6.82 0.83 -1.78
C THR A 118 5.60 0.23 -1.06
N TYR A 119 4.77 1.08 -0.44
CA TYR A 119 3.54 0.68 0.24
C TYR A 119 2.40 0.33 -0.72
N THR A 120 2.55 0.70 -1.99
CA THR A 120 1.58 0.38 -3.06
C THR A 120 1.94 -0.92 -3.80
N CYS A 121 2.98 -1.64 -3.40
CA CYS A 121 3.31 -2.93 -4.01
C CYS A 121 2.36 -4.04 -3.50
N VAL A 122 1.73 -4.79 -4.42
CA VAL A 122 0.94 -6.01 -4.12
C VAL A 122 1.76 -7.30 -4.15
N GLN A 123 3.05 -7.21 -4.46
CA GLN A 123 3.94 -8.37 -4.66
C GLN A 123 3.43 -9.33 -5.77
N CYS A 124 2.78 -8.81 -6.81
CA CYS A 124 2.17 -9.62 -7.88
C CYS A 124 3.15 -10.21 -8.89
N GLY A 125 4.44 -9.84 -8.86
CA GLY A 125 5.47 -10.39 -9.76
C GLY A 125 5.48 -9.85 -11.19
N ARG A 126 4.49 -9.05 -11.61
CA ARG A 126 4.43 -8.51 -12.99
C ARG A 126 5.65 -7.67 -13.39
N CYS A 127 6.26 -6.96 -12.44
CA CYS A 127 7.50 -6.20 -12.67
C CYS A 127 8.71 -7.14 -12.84
N SER A 128 8.80 -8.20 -12.04
CA SER A 128 9.84 -9.24 -12.12
C SER A 128 9.79 -9.93 -13.48
N GLU A 129 8.60 -10.38 -13.89
CA GLU A 129 8.38 -11.07 -15.16
C GLU A 129 8.74 -10.23 -16.38
N ARG A 130 8.66 -8.90 -16.26
CA ARG A 130 9.00 -7.99 -17.37
C ARG A 130 10.43 -7.48 -17.33
N CYS A 131 11.16 -7.68 -16.25
CA CYS A 131 12.51 -7.16 -16.10
C CYS A 131 13.49 -7.90 -17.04
N PRO A 132 14.10 -7.23 -18.03
CA PRO A 132 15.07 -7.89 -18.92
C PRO A 132 16.33 -8.34 -18.18
N ALA A 133 16.74 -7.61 -17.12
CA ALA A 133 17.88 -7.98 -16.29
C ALA A 133 17.60 -9.32 -15.56
N LEU A 134 16.43 -9.45 -14.93
CA LEU A 134 16.07 -10.70 -14.26
C LEU A 134 15.94 -11.87 -15.24
N GLN A 135 15.35 -11.64 -16.42
CA GLN A 135 15.21 -12.67 -17.46
C GLN A 135 16.56 -13.17 -17.99
N THR A 136 17.61 -12.35 -17.93
CA THR A 136 18.97 -12.74 -18.34
C THR A 136 19.79 -13.36 -17.21
N GLY A 137 19.16 -13.67 -16.07
CA GLY A 137 19.81 -14.31 -14.92
C GLY A 137 20.60 -13.37 -14.02
N LYS A 138 20.46 -12.06 -14.17
CA LYS A 138 21.08 -11.08 -13.25
C LYS A 138 20.34 -11.07 -11.90
N PRO A 139 21.01 -10.68 -10.80
CA PRO A 139 20.42 -10.70 -9.46
C PRO A 139 19.27 -9.69 -9.24
N LEU A 140 19.08 -8.71 -10.13
CA LEU A 140 18.08 -7.65 -9.95
C LEU A 140 16.65 -8.17 -10.11
N ASP A 141 15.85 -8.08 -9.04
CA ASP A 141 14.40 -8.24 -9.08
C ASP A 141 13.71 -6.93 -8.63
N PRO A 142 12.99 -6.21 -9.53
CA PRO A 142 12.31 -4.98 -9.16
C PRO A 142 11.19 -5.18 -8.11
N ARG A 143 10.62 -6.37 -8.00
CA ARG A 143 9.65 -6.66 -6.92
C ARG A 143 10.38 -6.73 -5.58
N ALA A 144 11.53 -7.42 -5.53
CA ALA A 144 12.34 -7.52 -4.33
C ALA A 144 12.79 -6.13 -3.86
N LEU A 145 13.21 -5.26 -4.79
CA LEU A 145 13.55 -3.87 -4.49
C LEU A 145 12.46 -3.15 -3.67
N HIS A 146 11.19 -3.20 -4.10
CA HIS A 146 10.11 -2.53 -3.35
C HIS A 146 9.80 -3.20 -2.01
N VAL A 147 9.89 -4.53 -1.92
CA VAL A 147 9.57 -5.28 -0.70
C VAL A 147 10.64 -5.09 0.37
N GLU A 148 11.91 -5.21 -0.01
CA GLU A 148 13.06 -5.07 0.88
C GLU A 148 13.21 -3.62 1.34
N LEU A 149 13.01 -2.64 0.44
CA LEU A 149 13.02 -1.23 0.83
C LEU A 149 11.89 -0.92 1.84
N ARG A 150 10.70 -1.49 1.65
CA ARG A 150 9.60 -1.34 2.62
C ARG A 150 9.96 -1.96 3.98
N ALA A 151 10.52 -3.16 3.98
CA ALA A 151 10.92 -3.85 5.21
C ALA A 151 11.96 -3.01 5.98
N HIS A 152 12.93 -2.43 5.27
CA HIS A 152 13.93 -1.55 5.86
C HIS A 152 13.31 -0.27 6.45
N ILE A 153 12.34 0.35 5.76
CA ILE A 153 11.59 1.49 6.31
C ILE A 153 10.85 1.09 7.60
N GLU A 154 10.17 -0.05 7.62
CA GLU A 154 9.42 -0.52 8.79
C GLU A 154 10.35 -0.90 9.97
N GLU A 155 11.55 -1.42 9.69
CA GLU A 155 12.57 -1.72 10.70
C GLU A 155 13.15 -0.45 11.32
N LYS A 156 13.45 0.57 10.51
CA LYS A 156 14.00 1.84 11.00
C LYS A 156 12.94 2.80 11.53
N ALA A 157 11.66 2.61 11.21
CA ALA A 157 10.54 3.43 11.71
C ALA A 157 10.53 3.61 13.25
N PRO A 158 10.63 2.58 14.10
CA PRO A 158 10.67 2.75 15.56
C PRO A 158 11.92 3.48 16.07
N LEU A 159 13.00 3.52 15.29
CA LEU A 159 14.19 4.31 15.62
C LEU A 159 13.91 5.80 15.47
N LEU A 160 13.12 6.20 14.47
CA LEU A 160 12.71 7.60 14.27
C LEU A 160 11.90 8.13 15.45
N ASP A 161 11.04 7.31 16.06
CA ASP A 161 10.28 7.70 17.25
C ASP A 161 11.17 7.91 18.46
N LYS A 162 12.23 7.09 18.61
CA LYS A 162 13.25 7.27 19.66
C LYS A 162 14.07 8.55 19.43
N ILE A 163 14.40 8.88 18.18
CA ILE A 163 15.10 10.14 17.84
C ILE A 163 14.21 11.35 18.17
N LYS A 164 12.92 11.30 17.79
CA LYS A 164 11.96 12.37 18.10
C LYS A 164 11.76 12.53 19.62
N ALA A 165 11.75 11.43 20.37
CA ALA A 165 11.66 11.45 21.83
C ALA A 165 12.95 11.94 22.52
N ALA A 166 14.11 11.79 21.89
CA ALA A 166 15.42 12.17 22.46
C ALA A 166 15.76 13.68 22.31
N GLY A 167 14.96 14.46 21.60
CA GLY A 167 15.20 15.91 21.42
C GLY A 167 16.55 16.20 20.74
N ASP A 168 17.28 17.20 21.24
CA ASP A 168 18.56 17.68 20.65
C ASP A 168 19.72 16.66 20.74
N LYS A 169 19.57 15.58 21.51
CA LYS A 169 20.54 14.47 21.53
C LYS A 169 20.11 13.41 20.52
N LYS A 170 20.20 13.73 19.23
CA LYS A 170 20.02 12.72 18.19
C LYS A 170 21.09 11.63 18.42
N PRO A 171 20.70 10.37 18.66
CA PRO A 171 21.68 9.29 18.62
C PRO A 171 22.30 9.29 17.23
N GLU A 172 23.62 9.44 17.19
CA GLU A 172 24.40 9.37 15.96
C GLU A 172 24.36 7.90 15.51
N PHE A 173 23.46 7.59 14.58
CA PHE A 173 23.49 6.31 13.89
C PHE A 173 24.75 6.29 13.05
N THR A 174 25.49 5.18 13.11
CA THR A 174 26.66 5.04 12.24
C THR A 174 26.20 5.02 10.79
N GLU A 175 26.98 5.64 9.91
CA GLU A 175 26.61 5.79 8.49
C GLU A 175 26.38 4.42 7.80
N ALA A 176 27.02 3.37 8.31
CA ALA A 176 26.81 1.98 7.91
C ALA A 176 25.45 1.38 8.34
N GLU A 177 24.85 1.85 9.43
CA GLU A 177 23.52 1.41 9.87
C GLU A 177 22.38 2.08 9.10
N GLN A 178 22.65 3.17 8.39
CA GLN A 178 21.68 3.91 7.57
C GLN A 178 21.84 3.62 6.07
N ALA A 179 22.94 2.96 5.69
CA ALA A 179 23.23 2.62 4.31
C ALA A 179 22.28 1.52 3.84
N ILE A 180 21.59 1.76 2.73
CA ILE A 180 20.75 0.77 2.05
C ILE A 180 21.62 -0.15 1.18
N LEU A 181 22.74 0.39 0.69
CA LEU A 181 23.79 -0.38 0.04
C LEU A 181 24.52 -1.24 1.08
N ASP A 182 24.75 -2.51 0.73
CA ASP A 182 25.37 -3.57 1.53
C ASP A 182 24.54 -4.14 2.70
N ASP A 183 23.66 -3.34 3.33
CA ASP A 183 22.71 -3.83 4.36
C ASP A 183 21.50 -4.54 3.72
N VAL A 184 20.85 -3.87 2.76
CA VAL A 184 19.62 -4.37 2.12
C VAL A 184 19.91 -4.92 0.73
N PHE A 185 20.64 -4.17 -0.08
CA PHE A 185 20.94 -4.55 -1.46
C PHE A 185 22.45 -4.69 -1.67
N SER A 186 22.86 -5.78 -2.33
CA SER A 186 24.24 -5.89 -2.79
C SER A 186 24.53 -4.88 -3.89
N GLU A 187 25.78 -4.43 -3.97
CA GLU A 187 26.24 -3.56 -5.05
C GLU A 187 25.88 -4.14 -6.44
N GLN A 188 26.08 -5.45 -6.64
CA GLN A 188 25.73 -6.13 -7.89
C GLN A 188 24.23 -6.09 -8.20
N PHE A 189 23.36 -6.09 -7.18
CA PHE A 189 21.92 -5.98 -7.36
C PHE A 189 21.57 -4.63 -7.99
N ILE A 190 22.12 -3.53 -7.47
CA ILE A 190 21.84 -2.18 -7.97
C ILE A 190 22.44 -1.95 -9.37
N TRP A 191 23.70 -2.33 -9.59
CA TRP A 191 24.38 -2.14 -10.89
C TRP A 191 23.91 -3.09 -11.98
N SER A 192 23.11 -4.11 -11.65
CA SER A 192 22.47 -4.98 -12.64
C SER A 192 21.33 -4.28 -13.39
N CYS A 193 20.91 -3.09 -12.94
CA CYS A 193 19.88 -2.29 -13.61
C CYS A 193 20.39 -1.74 -14.94
N THR A 194 19.89 -2.30 -16.04
CA THR A 194 20.16 -1.80 -17.39
C THR A 194 18.90 -1.14 -17.96
N PRO A 195 18.93 0.15 -18.32
CA PRO A 195 17.80 0.82 -18.95
C PRO A 195 17.67 0.34 -20.40
N VAL A 196 17.10 -0.85 -20.60
CA VAL A 196 16.70 -1.31 -21.94
C VAL A 196 15.32 -0.73 -22.24
N ALA A 197 15.22 0.00 -23.35
CA ALA A 197 14.03 0.70 -23.80
C ALA A 197 12.76 -0.17 -23.77
N PRO A 198 11.58 0.41 -23.49
CA PRO A 198 10.35 -0.35 -23.32
C PRO A 198 9.94 -0.99 -24.64
N VAL A 199 9.78 -2.32 -24.63
CA VAL A 199 8.84 -2.98 -25.55
C VAL A 199 7.49 -2.26 -25.37
N ARG A 200 6.96 -1.69 -26.46
CA ARG A 200 5.69 -0.93 -26.51
C ARG A 200 4.65 -1.48 -25.52
N GLY A 201 4.23 -0.64 -24.57
CA GLY A 201 3.02 -0.87 -23.77
C GLY A 201 3.18 -1.21 -22.30
N LEU A 202 4.37 -1.09 -21.68
CA LEU A 202 4.52 -1.48 -20.27
C LEU A 202 4.89 -0.35 -19.30
N PRO A 203 4.18 -0.26 -18.15
CA PRO A 203 4.65 0.47 -16.99
C PRO A 203 5.79 -0.31 -16.33
N CYS A 204 7.02 -0.06 -16.76
CA CYS A 204 8.16 -0.35 -15.91
C CYS A 204 8.39 0.91 -15.05
N ILE A 205 7.99 0.79 -13.79
CA ILE A 205 8.48 1.55 -12.62
C ILE A 205 8.54 3.07 -12.83
N GLN A 206 7.38 3.70 -12.66
CA GLN A 206 7.18 5.01 -12.04
C GLN A 206 5.85 4.98 -11.30
#